data_AF-K5VPI7-F1
#
_entry.id   AF-K5VPI7-F1
#
_cell.length_a   1.000
_cell.length_b   1.000
_cell.length_c   1.000
_cell.angle_alpha   90.00
_cell.angle_beta   90.00
_cell.angle_gamma   90.00
#
_symmetry.space_group_name_H-M   'P 1'
#
loop_
_entity.id
_entity.type
_entity.pdbx_description
1 polymer ?
#
loop_
_entity_poly.entity_id
_entity_poly.type
_entity_poly.pdbx_seq_one_letter_code
_entity_poly.pdbx_strand_id
1 'polypeptide(L)'
;MISASPTIVFGNFSLGGSRCVAGQTSNSCTSYYCHYRTVMQTNSLSDASVTAQLHVYSSRDDTPLSDDTVVFTVACSYFPLNKPVLLEAIHVYLYSSNPMQDGYDDFLPNIPTYIMGLGIIRLIRDITALNNNKHTMLEVTEHVCDEKKTSTFE
;
A
#
# COMPACT_ATOMS: atom_id res chain seq x y z
N MET A 1 -13.32 -10.59 -12.15
CA MET A 1 -12.00 -10.76 -11.51
C MET A 1 -11.29 -9.42 -11.59
N ILE A 2 -11.22 -8.74 -10.45
CA ILE A 2 -11.03 -7.28 -10.30
C ILE A 2 -9.58 -6.91 -10.62
N SER A 3 -9.41 -6.05 -11.64
CA SER A 3 -8.20 -5.26 -11.90
C SER A 3 -7.95 -4.37 -10.70
N ALA A 4 -6.74 -4.40 -10.14
CA ALA A 4 -6.35 -3.46 -9.11
C ALA A 4 -5.22 -2.59 -9.68
N SER A 5 -5.59 -1.39 -10.10
CA SER A 5 -4.64 -0.30 -10.30
C SER A 5 -3.80 -0.14 -9.03
N PRO A 6 -2.48 0.13 -9.12
CA PRO A 6 -1.63 0.30 -7.95
C PRO A 6 -2.25 1.36 -7.04
N THR A 7 -2.64 0.95 -5.83
CA THR A 7 -3.30 1.82 -4.88
C THR A 7 -2.29 2.23 -3.83
N ILE A 8 -2.03 3.52 -3.71
CA ILE A 8 -1.15 4.08 -2.70
C ILE A 8 -1.96 4.36 -1.46
N VAL A 9 -1.48 3.91 -0.31
CA VAL A 9 -2.04 4.21 1.00
C VAL A 9 -1.02 5.01 1.77
N PHE A 10 -1.45 6.07 2.44
CA PHE A 10 -0.60 6.77 3.39
C PHE A 10 -1.37 7.15 4.66
N GLY A 11 -0.67 7.11 5.79
CA GLY A 11 -1.27 7.31 7.10
C GLY A 11 -0.40 6.77 8.23
N ASN A 12 -0.96 6.84 9.44
CA ASN A 12 -0.32 6.34 10.65
C ASN A 12 -0.70 4.88 10.90
N PHE A 13 0.31 4.04 11.12
CA PHE A 13 0.15 2.61 11.36
C PHE A 13 0.87 2.22 12.64
N SER A 14 0.14 1.62 13.58
CA SER A 14 0.73 0.95 14.73
C SER A 14 1.32 -0.40 14.30
N LEU A 15 2.52 -0.70 14.76
CA LEU A 15 3.26 -1.90 14.40
C LEU A 15 3.13 -2.96 15.50
N GLY A 16 2.87 -4.21 15.12
CA GLY A 16 2.88 -5.32 16.06
C GLY A 16 3.41 -6.62 15.46
N GLY A 17 3.93 -7.51 16.30
CA GLY A 17 4.46 -8.80 15.86
C GLY A 17 5.67 -8.67 14.92
N SER A 18 6.50 -7.68 15.20
CA SER A 18 7.70 -7.30 14.45
C SER A 18 8.69 -8.47 14.25
N ARG A 19 9.12 -8.69 12.99
CA ARG A 19 10.16 -9.70 12.65
C ARG A 19 10.83 -9.40 11.32
N CYS A 20 12.13 -9.65 11.20
CA CYS A 20 12.83 -9.62 9.91
C CYS A 20 12.69 -10.96 9.18
N VAL A 21 12.41 -10.90 7.88
CA VAL A 21 12.18 -12.07 7.02
C VAL A 21 13.05 -11.94 5.77
N ALA A 22 13.62 -13.07 5.34
CA ALA A 22 14.25 -13.21 4.04
C ALA A 22 13.22 -13.73 3.04
N GLY A 23 12.89 -12.92 2.03
CA GLY A 23 12.08 -13.30 0.88
C GLY A 23 12.95 -13.77 -0.29
N GLN A 24 12.58 -14.88 -0.91
CA GLN A 24 13.14 -15.24 -2.21
C GLN A 24 12.34 -14.54 -3.31
N THR A 25 13.02 -13.73 -4.11
CA THR A 25 12.44 -13.19 -5.34
C THR A 25 12.57 -14.22 -6.48
N SER A 26 11.71 -14.11 -7.49
CA SER A 26 11.69 -14.98 -8.67
C SER A 26 13.04 -15.08 -9.40
N ASN A 27 13.93 -14.09 -9.22
CA ASN A 27 15.26 -14.03 -9.83
C ASN A 27 16.38 -14.62 -8.95
N SER A 28 16.06 -15.41 -7.92
CA SER A 28 17.04 -15.95 -6.95
C SER A 28 17.77 -14.87 -6.12
N CYS A 29 17.34 -13.61 -6.20
CA CYS A 29 17.82 -12.55 -5.32
C CYS A 29 17.07 -12.63 -3.98
N THR A 30 17.80 -12.60 -2.87
CA THR A 30 17.19 -12.59 -1.53
C THR A 30 16.91 -11.14 -1.16
N SER A 31 15.64 -10.80 -0.98
CA SER A 31 15.23 -9.54 -0.37
C SER A 31 15.04 -9.74 1.13
N TYR A 32 15.39 -8.72 1.92
CA TYR A 32 15.12 -8.72 3.35
C TYR A 32 14.10 -7.63 3.65
N TYR A 33 13.14 -7.94 4.52
CA TYR A 33 12.15 -6.98 4.95
C TYR A 33 11.72 -7.26 6.38
N CYS A 34 11.38 -6.20 7.10
CA CYS A 34 10.68 -6.26 8.36
C CYS A 34 9.17 -6.43 8.11
N HIS A 35 8.60 -7.48 8.69
CA HIS A 35 7.18 -7.78 8.68
C HIS A 35 6.53 -7.23 9.95
N TYR A 36 5.41 -6.53 9.78
CA TYR A 36 4.59 -6.04 10.87
C TYR A 36 3.12 -6.34 10.59
N ARG A 37 2.37 -6.68 11.65
CA ARG A 37 0.91 -6.67 11.65
C ARG A 37 0.44 -5.27 11.98
N THR A 38 -0.56 -4.80 11.25
CA THR A 38 -1.18 -3.50 11.48
C THR A 38 -2.65 -3.53 11.10
N VAL A 39 -3.33 -2.41 11.29
CA VAL A 39 -4.74 -2.24 10.97
C VAL A 39 -4.91 -0.95 10.20
N MET A 40 -5.68 -1.02 9.11
CA MET A 40 -6.06 0.15 8.33
C MET A 40 -7.46 0.60 8.74
N GLN A 41 -7.60 1.87 9.11
CA GLN A 41 -8.88 2.48 9.44
C GLN A 41 -9.31 3.41 8.30
N THR A 42 -10.42 3.09 7.63
CA THR A 42 -10.85 3.80 6.41
C THR A 42 -11.67 5.06 6.67
N ASN A 43 -12.28 5.20 7.86
CA ASN A 43 -12.86 6.44 8.36
C ASN A 43 -13.19 6.32 9.86
N SER A 44 -13.33 7.45 10.54
CA SER A 44 -13.68 7.52 11.97
C SER A 44 -15.15 7.17 12.27
N LEU A 45 -15.97 6.95 11.23
CA LEU A 45 -17.42 6.76 11.32
C LEU A 45 -17.84 5.29 11.23
N SER A 46 -16.93 4.39 10.85
CA SER A 46 -17.18 2.95 10.85
C SER A 46 -16.13 2.26 11.70
N ASP A 47 -16.57 1.40 12.61
CA ASP A 47 -15.70 0.50 13.38
C ASP A 47 -15.08 -0.62 12.50
N ALA A 48 -15.29 -0.54 11.18
CA ALA A 48 -14.79 -1.50 10.21
C ALA A 48 -13.29 -1.25 9.98
N SER A 49 -12.49 -1.82 10.89
CA SER A 49 -11.05 -1.86 10.74
C SER A 49 -10.63 -3.03 9.84
N VAL A 50 -9.69 -2.79 8.92
CA VAL A 50 -9.20 -3.80 7.98
C VAL A 50 -7.85 -4.30 8.45
N THR A 51 -7.72 -5.60 8.69
CA THR A 51 -6.43 -6.21 9.04
C THR A 51 -5.45 -6.05 7.88
N ALA A 52 -4.24 -5.59 8.19
CA ALA A 52 -3.18 -5.37 7.23
C ALA A 52 -1.84 -5.94 7.70
N GLN A 53 -0.95 -6.16 6.74
CA GLN A 53 0.44 -6.51 6.95
C GLN A 53 1.29 -5.45 6.28
N LEU A 54 2.26 -4.92 7.01
CA LEU A 54 3.20 -3.94 6.49
C LEU A 54 4.56 -4.62 6.29
N HIS A 55 5.09 -4.51 5.07
CA HIS A 55 6.44 -4.89 4.72
C HIS A 55 7.30 -3.65 4.55
N VAL A 56 8.39 -3.57 5.30
CA VAL A 56 9.39 -2.51 5.18
C VAL A 56 10.68 -3.16 4.73
N TYR A 57 11.09 -2.92 3.48
CA TYR A 57 12.36 -3.45 2.99
C TYR A 57 13.52 -2.91 3.82
N SER A 58 14.43 -3.81 4.15
CA SER A 58 15.51 -3.55 5.08
C SER A 58 16.80 -4.19 4.59
N SER A 59 17.92 -3.80 5.17
CA SER A 59 19.14 -4.60 5.08
C SER A 59 18.98 -5.89 5.90
N ARG A 60 19.91 -6.83 5.70
CA ARG A 60 19.91 -8.13 6.40
C ARG A 60 20.04 -7.99 7.92
N ASP A 61 20.83 -7.01 8.36
CA ASP A 61 21.21 -6.82 9.76
C ASP A 61 20.39 -5.72 10.45
N ASP A 62 19.37 -5.20 9.77
CA ASP A 62 18.47 -4.21 10.34
C ASP A 62 17.63 -4.83 11.45
N THR A 63 17.45 -4.07 12.52
CA THR A 63 16.59 -4.44 13.64
C THR A 63 15.17 -3.97 13.35
N PRO A 64 14.15 -4.83 13.53
CA PRO A 64 12.78 -4.40 13.31
C PRO A 64 12.38 -3.39 14.41
N LEU A 65 11.47 -2.49 14.06
CA LEU A 65 10.89 -1.55 15.00
C LEU A 65 10.14 -2.30 16.09
N SER A 66 10.14 -1.74 17.30
CA SER A 66 9.47 -2.37 18.44
C SER A 66 7.96 -2.40 18.22
N ASP A 67 7.30 -3.38 18.82
CA ASP A 67 5.84 -3.40 18.91
C ASP A 67 5.32 -2.11 19.58
N ASP A 68 4.10 -1.73 19.23
CA ASP A 68 3.41 -0.49 19.64
C ASP A 68 4.03 0.81 19.11
N THR A 69 5.11 0.73 18.30
CA THR A 69 5.62 1.89 17.56
C THR A 69 4.59 2.33 16.52
N VAL A 70 4.28 3.62 16.46
CA VAL A 70 3.48 4.21 15.38
C VAL A 70 4.40 4.85 14.36
N VAL A 71 4.14 4.57 13.08
CA VAL A 71 4.90 5.12 11.94
C VAL A 71 3.99 5.78 10.94
N PHE A 72 4.43 6.89 10.37
CA PHE A 72 3.81 7.43 9.17
C PHE A 72 4.39 6.72 7.96
N THR A 73 3.53 6.07 7.17
CA THR A 73 3.96 5.26 6.03
C THR A 73 3.31 5.75 4.74
N VAL A 74 4.04 5.68 3.64
CA VAL A 74 3.52 5.71 2.27
C VAL A 74 3.79 4.33 1.67
N ALA A 75 2.74 3.60 1.27
CA ALA A 75 2.84 2.22 0.82
C ALA A 75 2.02 1.94 -0.44
N CYS A 76 2.50 1.02 -1.27
CA CYS A 76 1.67 0.34 -2.25
C CYS A 76 0.81 -0.69 -1.53
N SER A 77 -0.47 -0.73 -1.85
CA SER A 77 -1.43 -1.66 -1.23
C SER A 77 -1.91 -2.72 -2.21
N TYR A 78 -2.10 -3.92 -1.67
CA TYR A 78 -2.68 -5.06 -2.36
C TYR A 78 -3.81 -5.63 -1.51
N PHE A 79 -4.99 -5.77 -2.12
CA PHE A 79 -6.22 -6.19 -1.47
C PHE A 79 -6.62 -7.61 -1.89
N PRO A 80 -5.99 -8.65 -1.34
CA PRO A 80 -6.37 -10.03 -1.62
C PRO A 80 -7.75 -10.36 -1.05
N LEU A 81 -8.51 -11.19 -1.76
CA LEU A 81 -9.79 -11.68 -1.28
C LEU A 81 -9.58 -12.56 -0.02
N ASN A 82 -10.33 -12.28 1.05
CA ASN A 82 -10.33 -13.05 2.32
C ASN A 82 -8.95 -13.19 3.00
N LYS A 83 -8.03 -12.26 2.76
CA LYS A 83 -6.72 -12.22 3.40
C LYS A 83 -6.43 -10.79 3.87
N PRO A 84 -5.51 -10.60 4.84
CA PRO A 84 -5.06 -9.28 5.23
C PRO A 84 -4.56 -8.47 4.03
N VAL A 85 -4.83 -7.17 4.04
CA VAL A 85 -4.29 -6.22 3.06
C VAL A 85 -2.78 -6.20 3.19
N LEU A 86 -2.06 -6.29 2.08
CA LEU A 86 -0.61 -6.19 2.08
C LEU A 86 -0.22 -4.75 1.72
N LEU A 87 0.61 -4.15 2.58
CA LEU A 87 1.18 -2.82 2.41
C LEU A 87 2.69 -2.97 2.21
N GLU A 88 3.18 -2.63 1.02
CA GLU A 88 4.61 -2.60 0.68
C GLU A 88 5.09 -1.16 0.84
N ALA A 89 5.88 -0.89 1.88
CA ALA A 89 6.32 0.46 2.21
C ALA A 89 7.27 1.03 1.14
N ILE A 90 6.98 2.24 0.70
CA ILE A 90 7.86 3.08 -0.13
C ILE A 90 8.65 4.02 0.79
N HIS A 91 7.97 4.64 1.74
CA HIS A 91 8.56 5.51 2.75
C HIS A 91 8.00 5.19 4.14
N VAL A 92 8.87 5.22 5.14
CA VAL A 92 8.53 5.05 6.56
C VAL A 92 9.19 6.18 7.32
N TYR A 93 8.40 6.88 8.13
CA TYR A 93 8.88 7.95 9.01
C TYR A 93 8.55 7.59 10.45
N LEU A 94 9.59 7.58 11.28
CA LEU A 94 9.46 7.38 12.72
C LEU A 94 9.14 8.70 13.40
N TYR A 95 8.25 8.67 14.38
CA TYR A 95 8.10 9.78 15.32
C TYR A 95 9.23 9.75 16.34
N SER A 96 9.67 10.93 16.80
CA SER A 96 10.83 11.07 17.69
C SER A 96 10.56 10.71 19.14
N SER A 97 9.32 10.39 19.50
CA SER A 97 8.92 9.99 20.84
C SER A 97 9.22 8.51 21.10
N ASN A 98 9.46 8.16 22.37
CA ASN A 98 9.66 6.78 22.79
C ASN A 98 8.31 6.06 22.90
N PRO A 99 8.05 4.96 22.15
CA PRO A 99 6.79 4.20 22.21
C PRO A 99 6.47 3.66 23.60
N MET A 100 7.48 3.45 24.46
CA MET A 100 7.33 2.93 25.81
C MET A 100 7.02 4.01 26.86
N GLN A 101 6.90 5.27 26.44
CA GLN A 101 6.61 6.39 27.34
C GLN A 101 5.10 6.55 27.52
N ASP A 102 4.65 6.70 28.78
CA ASP A 102 3.26 7.05 29.07
C ASP A 102 2.86 8.34 28.34
N GLY A 103 1.74 8.29 27.62
CA GLY A 103 1.27 9.41 26.79
C GLY A 103 1.96 9.53 25.43
N TYR A 104 2.65 8.48 24.95
CA TYR A 104 3.24 8.44 23.60
C TYR A 104 2.25 8.88 22.51
N ASP A 105 1.01 8.40 22.60
CA ASP A 105 -0.05 8.68 21.63
C ASP A 105 -0.47 10.16 21.59
N ASP A 106 -0.30 10.89 22.70
CA ASP A 106 -0.67 12.32 22.80
C ASP A 106 0.21 13.20 21.91
N PHE A 107 1.39 12.70 21.50
CA PHE A 107 2.33 13.40 20.64
C PHE A 107 2.18 13.04 19.16
N LEU A 108 1.32 12.09 18.83
CA LEU A 108 1.14 11.63 17.46
C LEU A 108 0.25 12.61 16.68
N PRO A 109 0.66 13.04 15.47
CA PRO A 109 -0.20 13.81 14.59
C PRO A 109 -1.48 13.03 14.26
N ASN A 110 -2.64 13.68 14.38
CA ASN A 110 -3.90 13.09 13.94
C ASN A 110 -4.04 13.21 12.41
N ILE A 111 -3.43 12.29 11.68
CA ILE A 111 -3.46 12.23 10.22
C ILE A 111 -4.38 11.07 9.80
N PRO A 112 -5.51 11.36 9.11
CA PRO A 112 -6.37 10.31 8.58
C PRO A 112 -5.62 9.39 7.61
N THR A 113 -6.05 8.14 7.50
CA THR A 113 -5.55 7.27 6.43
C THR A 113 -6.17 7.69 5.10
N TYR A 114 -5.34 7.89 4.09
CA TYR A 114 -5.76 8.23 2.74
C TYR A 114 -5.41 7.10 1.77
N ILE A 115 -6.33 6.83 0.85
CA ILE A 115 -6.18 5.82 -0.19
C ILE A 115 -6.29 6.53 -1.54
N MET A 116 -5.26 6.38 -2.38
CA MET A 116 -5.18 6.96 -3.71
C MET A 116 -5.01 5.85 -4.73
N GLY A 117 -6.01 5.65 -5.60
CA GLY A 117 -5.88 4.75 -6.74
C GLY A 117 -5.12 5.41 -7.89
N LEU A 118 -3.97 4.86 -8.28
CA LEU A 118 -3.25 5.30 -9.48
C LEU A 118 -3.66 4.41 -10.66
N GLY A 119 -4.47 4.96 -11.56
CA GLY A 119 -4.75 4.34 -12.86
C GLY A 119 -3.63 4.64 -13.86
N ILE A 120 -3.14 3.64 -14.59
CA ILE A 120 -2.22 3.86 -15.71
C ILE A 120 -3.04 3.88 -16.99
N ILE A 121 -3.14 5.04 -17.66
CA ILE A 121 -3.67 5.13 -19.02
C ILE A 121 -2.54 4.74 -19.99
N ARG A 122 -2.64 3.57 -20.64
CA ARG A 122 -1.54 3.06 -21.49
C ARG A 122 -1.69 3.32 -22.98
N LEU A 123 -2.87 3.71 -23.48
CA LEU A 123 -3.05 4.02 -24.89
C LEU A 123 -4.19 5.02 -25.13
N ILE A 124 -3.89 6.09 -25.84
CA ILE A 124 -4.87 6.98 -26.47
C ILE A 124 -4.88 6.58 -27.95
N ARG A 125 -5.94 5.91 -28.42
CA ARG A 125 -6.13 5.70 -29.87
C ARG A 125 -6.88 6.89 -30.47
N ASP A 126 -6.55 7.18 -31.72
CA ASP A 126 -6.86 8.41 -32.44
C ASP A 126 -8.35 8.82 -32.40
N ILE A 127 -8.55 10.15 -32.38
CA ILE A 127 -9.83 10.83 -32.24
C ILE A 127 -10.61 10.73 -33.54
N THR A 128 -11.50 9.75 -33.67
CA THR A 128 -12.55 9.81 -34.71
C THR A 128 -13.64 10.78 -34.28
N ALA A 129 -13.74 11.91 -34.98
CA ALA A 129 -14.81 12.87 -34.78
C ALA A 129 -16.15 12.25 -35.21
N LEU A 130 -16.93 11.79 -34.23
CA LEU A 130 -18.34 11.48 -34.42
C LEU A 130 -19.14 12.64 -33.82
N ASN A 131 -19.88 13.36 -34.65
CA ASN A 131 -20.89 14.35 -34.24
C ASN A 131 -20.37 15.61 -33.50
N ASN A 132 -19.23 16.18 -33.93
CA ASN A 132 -18.60 17.37 -33.30
C ASN A 132 -18.17 17.21 -31.82
N ASN A 133 -18.30 16.01 -31.25
CA ASN A 133 -17.80 15.67 -29.92
C ASN A 133 -16.54 14.81 -30.04
N LYS A 134 -15.51 15.15 -29.25
CA LYS A 134 -14.29 14.34 -29.16
C LYS A 134 -14.55 13.19 -28.18
N HIS A 135 -14.71 11.98 -28.70
CA HIS A 135 -14.69 10.76 -27.91
C HIS A 135 -13.28 10.19 -27.92
N THR A 136 -12.75 9.86 -26.74
CA THR A 136 -11.43 9.26 -26.58
C THR A 136 -11.60 7.87 -26.02
N MET A 137 -11.37 6.85 -26.84
CA MET A 137 -11.41 5.46 -26.38
C MET A 137 -10.13 5.15 -25.60
N LEU A 138 -10.29 4.69 -24.35
CA LEU A 138 -9.19 4.40 -23.45
C LEU A 138 -9.00 2.88 -23.34
N GLU A 139 -7.83 2.40 -23.73
CA GLU A 139 -7.42 1.00 -23.55
C GLU A 139 -6.44 0.92 -22.37
N VAL A 140 -6.84 0.19 -21.32
CA VAL A 140 -6.05 -0.01 -20.10
C VAL A 140 -5.50 -1.43 -20.12
N THR A 141 -4.19 -1.59 -19.98
CA THR A 141 -3.55 -2.91 -19.88
C THR A 141 -2.72 -2.99 -18.61
N GLU A 142 -2.99 -3.96 -17.76
CA GLU A 142 -2.30 -4.13 -16.48
C GLU A 142 -1.36 -5.35 -16.51
N HIS A 143 -0.31 -5.32 -15.69
CA HIS A 143 0.53 -6.48 -15.39
C HIS A 143 0.43 -6.74 -13.91
N VAL A 144 -0.08 -7.91 -13.53
CA VAL A 144 -0.18 -8.36 -12.15
C VAL A 144 0.47 -9.73 -12.09
N CYS A 145 1.57 -9.86 -11.33
CA CYS A 145 2.20 -11.14 -10.99
C CYS A 145 2.23 -12.12 -12.18
N ASP A 146 2.92 -11.75 -13.26
CA ASP A 146 3.15 -12.56 -14.47
C ASP A 146 1.96 -12.78 -15.44
N GLU A 147 0.78 -12.21 -15.19
CA GLU A 147 -0.34 -12.25 -16.15
C GLU A 147 -0.72 -10.86 -16.70
N LYS A 148 -1.01 -10.81 -18.01
CA LYS A 148 -1.41 -9.61 -18.77
C LYS A 148 -2.92 -9.60 -18.98
N LYS A 149 -3.57 -8.49 -18.63
CA LYS A 149 -5.02 -8.30 -18.87
C LYS A 149 -5.32 -6.94 -19.50
N THR A 150 -6.23 -6.93 -20.46
CA THR A 150 -6.66 -5.74 -21.23
C THR A 150 -8.14 -5.45 -21.00
N SER A 151 -8.49 -4.18 -20.84
CA SER A 151 -9.87 -3.69 -20.76
C SER A 151 -10.05 -2.41 -21.60
N THR A 152 -11.26 -2.24 -22.15
CA THR A 152 -11.63 -1.11 -23.02
C THR A 152 -12.83 -0.38 -22.43
N PHE A 153 -12.80 0.95 -22.43
CA PHE A 153 -13.90 1.80 -22.00
C PHE A 153 -14.14 2.91 -23.04
N GLU A 154 -15.40 3.30 -23.25
CA GLU A 154 -15.83 4.43 -24.10
C GLU A 154 -16.07 5.71 -23.29
#